data_AF-W4KPB7-F1
#
_entry.id   AF-W4KPB7-F1
#
_cell.length_a   1.000
_cell.length_b   1.000
_cell.length_c   1.000
_cell.angle_alpha   90.00
_cell.angle_beta   90.00
_cell.angle_gamma   90.00
#
_symmetry.space_group_name_H-M   'P 1'
#
loop_
_entity.id
_entity.type
_entity.pdbx_description
1 polymer ?
#
loop_
_entity_poly.entity_id
_entity_poly.type
_entity_poly.pdbx_seq_one_letter_code
_entity_poly.pdbx_strand_id
1 'polypeptide(L)'
;AHLGNPCGHTFCGDCGWQWISKSRKAPTCAVCRSKLFVKAPMIPNFAMDNTIDKHIQALVSSGDEGWREGGSKLAEWQRRKK
;
A
#
# COMPACT_ATOMS: atom_id res chain seq x y z
N ALA A 1 -1.41 1.94 -3.65
CA ALA A 1 -0.95 0.58 -3.32
C ALA A 1 -0.16 0.05 -4.51
N HIS A 2 0.80 -0.85 -4.28
CA HIS A 2 1.62 -1.41 -5.36
C HIS A 2 1.81 -2.91 -5.19
N LEU A 3 1.76 -3.66 -6.29
CA LEU A 3 2.06 -5.09 -6.31
C LEU A 3 3.53 -5.34 -6.69
N GLY A 4 4.14 -6.36 -6.09
CA GLY A 4 5.47 -6.84 -6.44
C GLY A 4 5.46 -7.63 -7.74
N ASN A 5 6.29 -7.24 -8.70
CA ASN A 5 6.36 -7.90 -10.00
C ASN A 5 7.52 -8.92 -10.03
N PRO A 6 7.27 -10.23 -10.23
CA PRO A 6 6.01 -10.85 -10.69
C PRO A 6 5.13 -11.50 -9.61
N CYS A 7 5.52 -11.50 -8.34
CA CYS A 7 4.85 -12.35 -7.34
C CYS A 7 3.45 -11.89 -6.89
N GLY A 8 2.99 -10.69 -7.26
CA GLY A 8 1.64 -10.19 -7.01
C GLY A 8 1.34 -9.69 -5.59
N HIS A 9 2.23 -9.90 -4.61
CA HIS A 9 2.02 -9.41 -3.24
C HIS A 9 1.96 -7.88 -3.19
N THR A 10 1.02 -7.34 -2.42
CA THR A 10 0.74 -5.90 -2.38
C THR A 10 1.31 -5.23 -1.12
N PHE A 11 1.78 -4.00 -1.27
CA PHE A 11 2.32 -3.15 -0.21
C PHE A 11 1.96 -1.68 -0.43
N CYS A 12 2.16 -0.86 0.61
CA CYS A 12 2.15 0.59 0.46
C CYS A 12 3.30 1.03 -0.46
N GLY A 13 3.13 2.13 -1.22
CA GLY A 13 4.14 2.58 -2.20
C GLY A 13 5.49 2.84 -1.55
N ASP A 14 5.51 3.69 -0.53
CA ASP A 14 6.73 4.07 0.17
C ASP A 14 7.38 2.88 0.89
N CYS A 15 6.57 2.04 1.54
CA CYS A 15 7.03 0.83 2.22
C CYS A 15 7.75 -0.12 1.25
N GLY A 16 7.16 -0.32 0.07
CA GLY A 16 7.74 -1.15 -0.97
C GLY A 16 9.05 -0.56 -1.50
N TRP A 17 9.09 0.74 -1.76
CA TRP A 17 10.32 1.40 -2.23
C TRP A 17 11.43 1.44 -1.17
N GLN A 18 11.09 1.68 0.10
CA GLN A 18 12.03 1.58 1.22
C GLN A 18 12.62 0.18 1.38
N TRP A 19 11.84 -0.86 1.08
CA TRP A 19 12.36 -2.23 1.06
C TRP A 19 13.31 -2.47 -0.13
N ILE A 20 12.86 -2.09 -1.33
CA ILE A 20 13.60 -2.30 -2.59
C ILE A 20 14.92 -1.52 -2.62
N SER A 21 14.95 -0.33 -2.03
CA SER A 21 16.14 0.53 -2.01
C SER A 21 17.33 -0.12 -1.29
N LYS A 22 17.08 -1.07 -0.36
CA LYS A 22 18.12 -1.84 0.33
C LYS A 22 18.92 -2.77 -0.59
N SER A 23 18.33 -3.20 -1.72
CA SER A 23 18.98 -4.07 -2.70
C SER A 23 18.50 -3.75 -4.12
N ARG A 24 18.87 -2.58 -4.63
CA ARG A 24 18.40 -2.11 -5.96
C ARG A 24 18.83 -3.00 -7.13
N LYS A 25 19.98 -3.69 -7.01
CA LYS A 25 20.52 -4.58 -8.07
C LYS A 25 19.85 -5.96 -8.09
N ALA A 26 19.30 -6.39 -6.95
CA ALA A 26 18.62 -7.68 -6.81
C ALA A 26 17.45 -7.51 -5.83
N PRO A 27 16.39 -6.77 -6.24
CA PRO A 27 15.26 -6.50 -5.37
C PRO A 27 14.48 -7.79 -5.10
N THR A 28 13.94 -7.91 -3.89
CA THR A 28 13.11 -9.04 -3.46
C THR A 28 11.80 -8.55 -2.88
N CYS A 29 10.78 -9.39 -2.93
CA CYS A 29 9.50 -9.11 -2.29
C CYS A 29 9.66 -9.04 -0.76
N ALA A 30 9.05 -8.03 -0.13
CA ALA A 30 9.04 -7.89 1.32
C ALA A 30 8.26 -9.02 2.03
N VAL A 31 7.32 -9.65 1.32
CA VAL A 31 6.44 -10.70 1.86
C VAL A 31 7.04 -12.09 1.63
N CYS A 32 7.25 -12.47 0.36
CA CYS A 32 7.63 -13.84 -0.01
C CYS A 32 9.10 -14.01 -0.43
N ARG A 33 9.91 -12.94 -0.39
CA ARG A 33 11.33 -12.92 -0.79
C ARG A 33 11.64 -13.30 -2.26
N SER A 34 10.63 -13.57 -3.09
CA SER A 34 10.81 -13.81 -4.53
C SER A 34 11.57 -12.63 -5.17
N LYS A 35 12.45 -12.95 -6.13
CA LYS A 35 13.17 -11.95 -6.93
C LYS A 35 12.16 -11.11 -7.72
N LEU A 36 12.32 -9.79 -7.64
CA LEU A 36 11.50 -8.84 -8.39
C LEU A 36 12.22 -8.40 -9.66
N PHE A 37 11.47 -7.95 -10.67
CA PHE A 37 12.06 -7.37 -11.86
C PHE A 37 12.79 -6.07 -11.54
N VAL A 38 14.05 -5.95 -11.93
CA VAL A 38 14.90 -4.79 -11.58
C VAL A 38 14.38 -3.48 -12.16
N LYS A 39 13.88 -3.49 -13.40
CA LYS A 39 13.40 -2.27 -14.09
C LYS A 39 12.02 -1.80 -13.63
N ALA A 40 11.18 -2.73 -13.17
CA ALA A 40 9.81 -2.46 -12.76
C ALA A 40 9.43 -3.41 -11.60
N PRO A 41 10.03 -3.24 -10.41
CA PRO A 41 9.85 -4.17 -9.29
C PRO A 41 8.47 -4.05 -8.65
N MET A 42 7.81 -2.91 -8.85
CA MET A 42 6.47 -2.62 -8.36
C MET A 42 5.60 -2.02 -9.45
N ILE A 43 4.32 -2.40 -9.46
CA ILE A 43 3.30 -1.91 -10.39
C ILE A 43 2.14 -1.33 -9.56
N PRO A 44 1.56 -0.17 -9.92
CA PRO A 44 0.37 0.36 -9.25
C PRO A 44 -0.77 -0.67 -9.21
N ASN A 45 -1.38 -0.83 -8.04
CA ASN A 45 -2.52 -1.73 -7.84
C ASN A 45 -3.78 -0.91 -7.55
N PHE A 46 -4.40 -0.38 -8.61
CA PHE A 46 -5.60 0.47 -8.52
C PHE A 46 -6.81 -0.27 -7.93
N ALA A 47 -6.93 -1.58 -8.18
CA ALA A 47 -8.00 -2.37 -7.59
C ALA A 47 -7.88 -2.42 -6.06
N MET A 48 -6.67 -2.60 -5.54
CA MET A 48 -6.45 -2.55 -4.09
C MET A 48 -6.65 -1.14 -3.53
N ASP A 49 -6.20 -0.09 -4.22
CA ASP A 49 -6.46 1.30 -3.78
C ASP A 49 -7.95 1.59 -3.65
N ASN A 50 -8.74 1.21 -4.66
CA ASN A 50 -10.19 1.36 -4.63
C ASN A 50 -10.82 0.53 -3.51
N THR A 51 -10.33 -0.68 -3.27
CA THR A 51 -10.82 -1.56 -2.19
C THR A 51 -10.57 -0.92 -0.82
N ILE A 52 -9.37 -0.38 -0.59
CA ILE A 52 -9.02 0.32 0.65
C ILE A 52 -9.93 1.53 0.84
N ASP A 53 -10.14 2.35 -0.19
CA ASP A 53 -10.99 3.53 -0.12
C ASP A 53 -12.44 3.19 0.22
N LYS A 54 -13.00 2.16 -0.41
CA LYS A 54 -14.35 1.68 -0.11
C LYS A 54 -14.47 1.11 1.30
N HIS A 55 -13.45 0.39 1.78
CA HIS A 55 -13.44 -0.12 3.14
C HIS A 55 -13.40 1.02 4.17
N ILE A 56 -12.59 2.05 3.94
CA ILE A 56 -12.54 3.23 4.81
C ILE A 56 -13.89 3.96 4.81
N GLN A 57 -14.53 4.14 3.65
CA GLN A 57 -15.88 4.69 3.58
C GLN A 57 -16.89 3.88 4.40
N ALA A 58 -16.83 2.55 4.34
CA ALA A 58 -17.69 1.69 5.15
C ALA A 58 -17.46 1.87 6.66
N LEU A 59 -16.20 1.99 7.10
CA LEU A 59 -15.85 2.23 8.51
C LEU A 59 -16.35 3.59 9.01
N VAL A 60 -16.28 4.63 8.16
CA VAL A 60 -16.87 5.95 8.46
C VAL A 60 -18.38 5.80 8.65
N SER A 61 -19.06 5.14 7.70
CA SER A 61 -20.51 4.95 7.73
C SER A 61 -21.00 4.07 8.89
N SER A 62 -20.18 3.11 9.34
CA SER A 62 -20.50 2.28 10.51
C SER A 62 -20.28 2.97 11.85
N GLY A 63 -19.75 4.21 11.84
CA GLY A 63 -19.49 4.98 13.06
C GLY A 63 -18.27 4.52 13.85
N ASP A 64 -17.26 3.90 13.23
CA ASP A 64 -16.01 3.57 13.91
C ASP A 64 -15.35 4.86 14.43
N GLU A 65 -15.08 4.92 15.74
CA GLU A 65 -14.59 6.14 16.41
C GLU A 65 -13.27 6.66 15.86
N GLY A 66 -12.41 5.77 15.34
CA GLY A 66 -11.12 6.15 14.76
C GLY A 66 -11.24 6.64 13.32
N TRP A 67 -12.24 6.15 12.58
CA TRP A 67 -12.44 6.44 11.16
C TRP A 67 -13.53 7.46 10.85
N ARG A 68 -14.35 7.88 11.83
CA ARG A 68 -15.30 9.00 11.67
C ARG A 68 -14.60 10.32 11.29
N GLU A 69 -15.39 11.30 10.88
CA GLU A 69 -14.90 12.66 10.65
C GLU A 69 -14.24 13.24 11.92
N GLY A 70 -13.04 13.79 11.79
CA GLY A 70 -12.19 14.21 12.92
C GLY A 70 -11.51 13.07 13.69
N GLY A 71 -11.80 11.81 13.34
CA GLY A 71 -11.14 10.63 13.90
C GLY A 71 -9.65 10.57 13.55
N SER A 72 -8.84 10.10 14.50
CA SER A 72 -7.38 10.12 14.37
C SER A 72 -6.87 9.25 13.21
N LYS A 73 -7.51 8.11 12.92
CA LYS A 73 -7.11 7.21 11.82
C LYS A 73 -7.46 7.80 10.46
N LEU A 74 -8.64 8.40 10.30
CA LEU A 74 -9.03 9.03 9.04
C LEU A 74 -8.17 10.26 8.72
N ALA A 75 -7.91 11.11 9.72
CA ALA A 75 -7.05 12.29 9.55
C ALA A 75 -5.62 11.87 9.14
N GLU A 76 -5.11 10.80 9.76
CA GLU A 76 -3.79 10.26 9.47
C GLU A 76 -3.71 9.66 8.07
N TRP A 77 -4.72 8.90 7.64
CA TRP A 77 -4.84 8.40 6.27
C TRP A 77 -4.88 9.51 5.22
N GLN A 78 -5.67 10.56 5.45
CA GLN A 78 -5.79 11.70 4.53
C GLN A 78 -4.45 12.44 4.38
N ARG A 79 -3.64 12.54 5.45
CA ARG A 79 -2.30 13.13 5.36
C ARG A 79 -1.36 12.33 4.47
N ARG A 80 -1.46 10.99 4.45
CA ARG A 80 -0.64 10.13 3.59
C ARG A 80 -1.02 10.19 2.10
N LYS A 81 -2.22 10.70 1.78
CA LYS A 81 -2.72 10.84 0.41
C LYS A 81 -2.39 12.17 -0.26
N LYS A 82 -1.94 13.18 0.50
CA LYS A 82 -1.48 14.48 -0.03
C LYS A 82 -0.04 14.40 -0.49
#